data_AF-A0A9E7AGG2-F1
#
_entry.id   AF-A0A9E7AGG2-F1
#
_cell.length_a   1.000
_cell.length_b   1.000
_cell.length_c   1.000
_cell.angle_alpha   90.00
_cell.angle_beta   90.00
_cell.angle_gamma   90.00
#
_symmetry.space_group_name_H-M   'P 1'
#
loop_
_entity.id
_entity.type
_entity.pdbx_description
1 polymer ?
#
loop_
_entity_poly.entity_id
_entity_poly.type
_entity_poly.pdbx_seq_one_letter_code
_entity_poly.pdbx_strand_id
1 'polypeptide(L)'
;MADSLDTPLDPSQRGWKPWRRGGGDKDGFGRFAEATARFMGSPSFVLYMTIFVTAWIVANVALASVGYAWDEYPFILLNLAFSTQASYSAPLIMLAQNRQDDRDRVTAEQDRQRAERNLADTEFLTREIAALRLAMNDVATRDFVRSEMRDLLMEIVAEERNLIQAAAQQQAEFAQRQAQLDAQQQLNNTNND
;
A
#
# COMPACT_ATOMS: atom_id res chain seq x y z
N MET A 1 7.23 -25.28 -58.16
CA MET A 1 8.29 -26.04 -57.48
C MET A 1 9.53 -25.16 -57.42
N ALA A 2 9.58 -24.30 -56.40
CA ALA A 2 10.75 -23.58 -55.90
C ALA A 2 10.25 -22.70 -54.74
N ASP A 3 10.99 -22.71 -53.63
CA ASP A 3 11.07 -21.75 -52.51
C ASP A 3 11.03 -22.43 -51.14
N SER A 4 12.09 -23.22 -50.91
CA SER A 4 12.56 -23.64 -49.60
C SER A 4 13.94 -23.02 -49.37
N LEU A 5 14.01 -21.70 -49.22
CA LEU A 5 15.24 -20.96 -48.95
C LEU A 5 14.89 -19.73 -48.11
N ASP A 6 14.93 -19.88 -46.79
CA ASP A 6 15.40 -18.86 -45.84
C ASP A 6 15.05 -19.28 -44.42
N THR A 7 15.89 -20.14 -43.86
CA THR A 7 15.99 -20.29 -42.41
C THR A 7 17.44 -19.99 -42.08
N PRO A 8 17.75 -18.84 -41.46
CA PRO A 8 19.14 -18.55 -41.12
C PRO A 8 19.61 -19.59 -40.09
N LEU A 9 20.56 -20.43 -40.51
CA LEU A 9 21.33 -21.30 -39.65
C LEU A 9 22.29 -20.42 -38.84
N ASP A 10 22.00 -20.24 -37.55
CA ASP A 10 22.87 -19.57 -36.60
C ASP A 10 24.14 -20.41 -36.34
N PRO A 11 25.35 -19.98 -36.76
CA PRO A 11 26.58 -20.76 -36.62
C PRO A 11 27.30 -20.54 -35.29
N SER A 12 26.68 -19.93 -34.27
CA SER A 12 27.36 -19.54 -33.03
C SER A 12 27.36 -20.59 -31.90
N GLN A 13 26.85 -21.82 -32.11
CA GLN A 13 26.88 -22.90 -31.10
C GLN A 13 28.25 -23.60 -30.93
N ARG A 14 29.35 -22.84 -30.98
CA ARG A 14 30.68 -23.37 -30.66
C ARG A 14 31.23 -22.77 -29.38
N GLY A 15 31.13 -23.57 -28.33
CA GLY A 15 32.11 -23.56 -27.25
C GLY A 15 31.80 -22.61 -26.09
N TRP A 16 31.09 -23.13 -25.10
CA TRP A 16 31.54 -23.26 -23.70
C TRP A 16 30.27 -23.49 -22.86
N LYS A 17 30.11 -24.68 -22.27
CA LYS A 17 29.07 -24.89 -21.26
C LYS A 17 29.60 -24.27 -19.97
N PRO A 18 29.12 -23.10 -19.50
CA PRO A 18 29.43 -22.69 -18.14
C PRO A 18 28.81 -23.74 -17.24
N TRP A 19 29.60 -24.21 -16.27
CA TRP A 19 29.15 -25.14 -15.26
C TRP A 19 27.79 -24.68 -14.73
N ARG A 20 26.78 -25.53 -14.91
CA ARG A 20 25.47 -25.33 -14.29
C ARG A 20 25.75 -25.17 -12.80
N ARG A 21 25.58 -23.96 -12.28
CA ARG A 21 25.50 -23.70 -10.84
C ARG A 21 24.36 -24.58 -10.32
N GLY A 22 24.73 -25.71 -9.74
CA GLY A 22 23.78 -26.57 -9.05
C GLY A 22 23.06 -25.70 -8.04
N GLY A 23 21.73 -25.64 -8.15
CA GLY A 23 20.87 -25.14 -7.09
C GLY A 23 20.87 -26.13 -5.93
N GLY A 24 22.05 -26.37 -5.35
CA GLY A 24 22.21 -27.16 -4.14
C GLY A 24 21.76 -26.33 -2.96
N ASP A 25 20.67 -26.77 -2.34
CA ASP A 25 20.29 -26.58 -0.94
C ASP A 25 20.66 -25.21 -0.34
N LYS A 26 20.01 -24.16 -0.87
CA LYS A 26 20.10 -22.77 -0.37
C LYS A 26 19.66 -22.61 1.10
N ASP A 27 19.01 -23.63 1.65
CA ASP A 27 18.36 -23.62 2.96
C ASP A 27 19.33 -23.95 4.10
N GLY A 28 20.28 -24.87 3.90
CA GLY A 28 21.23 -25.27 4.95
C GLY A 28 22.26 -24.18 5.25
N PHE A 29 22.92 -23.67 4.21
CA PHE A 29 23.91 -22.60 4.35
C PHE A 29 23.26 -21.26 4.73
N GLY A 30 22.03 -21.00 4.25
CA GLY A 30 21.28 -19.79 4.63
C GLY A 30 20.95 -19.74 6.11
N ARG A 31 20.44 -20.85 6.67
CA ARG A 31 20.17 -20.97 8.10
C ARG A 31 21.42 -20.91 8.97
N PHE A 32 22.52 -21.53 8.51
CA PHE A 32 23.80 -21.45 9.21
C PHE A 32 24.34 -20.02 9.23
N ALA A 33 24.35 -19.32 8.08
CA ALA A 33 24.77 -17.94 8.00
C ALA A 33 23.89 -17.01 8.87
N GLU A 34 22.58 -17.25 8.91
CA GLU A 34 21.68 -16.48 9.77
C GLU A 34 21.94 -16.70 11.27
N ALA A 35 22.20 -17.95 11.68
CA ALA A 35 22.59 -18.27 13.05
C ALA A 35 23.96 -17.67 13.40
N THR A 36 24.95 -17.77 12.52
CA THR A 36 26.28 -17.18 12.70
C THR A 36 26.21 -15.65 12.76
N ALA A 37 25.37 -15.01 11.93
CA ALA A 37 25.18 -13.56 11.94
C ALA A 37 24.55 -13.07 13.27
N ARG A 38 23.52 -13.76 13.77
CA ARG A 38 22.94 -13.46 15.10
C ARG A 38 23.93 -13.70 16.23
N PHE A 39 24.79 -14.71 16.10
CA PHE A 39 25.81 -15.02 17.10
C PHE A 39 26.94 -13.99 17.12
N MET A 40 27.50 -13.63 15.95
CA MET A 40 28.57 -12.63 15.82
C MET A 40 28.09 -11.20 16.16
N GLY A 41 26.81 -10.88 15.96
CA GLY A 41 26.22 -9.59 16.32
C GLY A 41 25.89 -9.42 17.80
N SER A 42 26.06 -10.47 18.63
CA SER A 42 25.74 -10.43 20.06
C SER A 42 26.94 -9.92 20.88
N PRO A 43 26.75 -9.00 21.84
CA PRO A 43 27.79 -8.56 22.78
C PRO A 43 28.44 -9.72 23.56
N SER A 44 27.70 -10.81 23.75
CA SER A 44 28.19 -12.00 24.45
C SER A 44 29.32 -12.73 23.71
N PHE A 45 29.40 -12.61 22.38
CA PHE A 45 30.46 -13.24 21.59
C PHE A 45 31.83 -12.64 21.91
N VAL A 46 31.90 -11.31 21.99
CA VAL A 46 33.13 -10.59 22.32
C VAL A 46 33.59 -10.97 23.72
N LEU A 47 32.67 -11.03 24.69
CA LEU A 47 32.99 -11.44 26.06
C LEU A 47 33.56 -12.86 26.13
N TYR A 48 32.94 -13.81 25.44
CA TYR A 48 33.43 -15.20 25.38
C TYR A 48 34.84 -15.28 24.77
N MET A 49 35.08 -14.57 23.64
CA MET A 49 36.38 -14.53 22.99
C MET A 49 37.46 -13.91 23.87
N THR A 50 37.15 -12.83 24.60
CA THR A 50 38.09 -12.22 25.55
C THR A 50 38.45 -13.19 26.67
N ILE A 51 37.45 -13.86 27.27
CA ILE A 51 37.70 -14.85 28.33
C ILE A 51 38.57 -16.00 27.81
N PHE A 52 38.30 -16.51 26.60
CA PHE A 52 39.08 -17.57 25.99
C PHE A 52 40.55 -17.16 25.80
N VAL A 53 40.80 -15.98 25.24
CA VAL A 53 42.17 -15.46 25.03
C VAL A 53 42.89 -15.25 26.35
N THR A 54 42.23 -14.62 27.34
CA THR A 54 42.82 -14.41 28.66
C THR A 54 43.12 -15.73 29.36
N ALA A 55 42.21 -16.70 29.31
CA ALA A 55 42.41 -18.02 29.89
C ALA A 55 43.58 -18.77 29.21
N TRP A 56 43.72 -18.67 27.88
CA TRP A 56 44.82 -19.27 27.13
C TRP A 56 46.18 -18.71 27.55
N ILE A 57 46.27 -17.38 27.65
CA ILE A 57 47.49 -16.70 28.09
C ILE A 57 47.83 -17.09 29.53
N VAL A 58 46.86 -17.02 30.46
CA VAL A 58 47.07 -17.38 31.86
C VAL A 58 47.50 -18.84 32.01
N ALA A 59 46.86 -19.76 31.29
CA ALA A 59 47.21 -21.18 31.32
C ALA A 59 48.64 -21.42 30.83
N ASN A 60 49.05 -20.80 29.71
CA ASN A 60 50.41 -20.96 29.18
C ASN A 60 51.48 -20.32 30.06
N VAL A 61 51.21 -19.15 30.66
CA VAL A 61 52.13 -18.50 31.61
C VAL A 61 52.27 -19.33 32.90
N ALA A 62 51.16 -19.89 33.40
CA ALA A 62 51.18 -20.76 34.58
C ALA A 62 51.89 -22.09 34.30
N LEU A 63 51.81 -22.62 33.09
CA LEU A 63 52.53 -23.83 32.71
C LEU A 63 54.03 -23.53 32.53
N ALA A 64 54.36 -22.39 31.90
CA ALA A 64 55.74 -21.92 31.75
C ALA A 64 56.45 -21.74 33.10
N SER A 65 55.74 -21.26 34.14
CA SER A 65 56.31 -21.12 35.48
C SER A 65 56.61 -22.46 36.19
N VAL A 66 56.00 -23.56 35.74
CA VAL A 66 56.25 -24.94 36.20
C VAL A 66 57.31 -25.65 35.33
N GLY A 67 57.89 -24.94 34.36
CA GLY A 67 58.95 -25.45 33.47
C GLY A 67 58.44 -26.20 32.24
N TYR A 68 57.14 -26.10 31.92
CA TYR A 68 56.52 -26.72 30.76
C TYR A 68 55.68 -25.69 30.01
N ALA A 69 56.12 -25.19 28.86
CA ALA A 69 55.32 -24.28 28.05
C ALA A 69 54.88 -24.96 26.74
N TRP A 70 53.58 -24.98 26.46
CA TRP A 70 53.07 -25.41 25.15
C TRP A 70 53.11 -24.29 24.11
N ASP A 71 52.88 -23.04 24.53
CA ASP A 71 52.92 -21.85 23.68
C ASP A 71 53.60 -20.70 24.45
N GLU A 72 54.94 -20.62 24.37
CA GLU A 72 55.74 -19.63 25.09
C GLU A 72 55.66 -18.25 24.41
N TYR A 73 55.85 -17.17 25.18
CA TYR A 73 55.82 -15.79 24.66
C TYR A 73 56.76 -15.67 23.45
N PRO A 74 56.28 -15.33 22.23
CA PRO A 74 55.13 -14.46 21.90
C PRO A 74 53.81 -15.16 21.47
N PHE A 75 53.52 -16.39 21.92
CA PHE A 75 52.29 -17.14 21.61
C PHE A 75 52.08 -17.40 20.10
N ILE A 76 52.97 -18.18 19.49
CA ILE A 76 52.94 -18.44 18.04
C ILE A 76 51.68 -19.21 17.62
N LEU A 77 51.20 -20.15 18.45
CA LEU A 77 50.04 -20.97 18.12
C LEU A 77 48.76 -20.12 18.14
N LEU A 78 48.62 -19.25 19.13
CA LEU A 78 47.51 -18.30 19.20
C LEU A 78 47.48 -17.38 17.98
N ASN A 79 48.63 -16.85 17.56
CA ASN A 79 48.74 -16.02 16.36
C ASN A 79 48.39 -16.78 15.07
N LEU A 80 48.81 -18.04 14.97
CA LEU A 80 48.51 -18.91 13.83
C LEU A 80 47.01 -19.21 13.75
N ALA A 81 46.38 -19.45 14.90
CA ALA A 81 44.94 -19.68 14.99
C ALA A 81 44.15 -18.44 14.55
N PHE A 82 44.51 -17.23 15.03
CA PHE A 82 43.86 -15.99 14.61
C PHE A 82 44.04 -15.68 13.12
N SER A 83 45.24 -15.93 12.59
CA SER A 83 45.53 -15.74 11.17
C SER A 83 44.68 -16.67 10.30
N THR A 84 44.55 -17.94 10.71
CA THR A 84 43.68 -18.92 10.05
C THR A 84 42.20 -18.54 10.17
N GLN A 85 41.77 -18.08 11.35
CA GLN A 85 40.40 -17.61 11.58
C GLN A 85 40.04 -16.46 10.64
N ALA A 86 40.92 -15.46 10.49
CA ALA A 86 40.71 -14.35 9.58
C ALA A 86 40.63 -14.82 8.12
N SER A 87 41.54 -15.73 7.71
CA SER A 87 41.59 -16.27 6.34
C SER A 87 40.32 -17.04 5.95
N TYR A 88 39.77 -17.87 6.84
CA TYR A 88 38.52 -18.59 6.58
C TYR A 88 37.27 -17.70 6.71
N SER A 89 37.33 -16.65 7.53
CA SER A 89 36.20 -15.72 7.69
C SER A 89 35.94 -14.90 6.42
N ALA A 90 37.00 -14.46 5.72
CA ALA A 90 36.87 -13.66 4.49
C ALA A 90 35.95 -14.27 3.41
N PRO A 91 36.13 -15.53 2.97
CA PRO A 91 35.24 -16.14 1.97
C PRO A 91 33.82 -16.38 2.51
N LEU A 92 33.66 -16.69 3.80
CA LEU A 92 32.34 -16.84 4.42
C LEU A 92 31.58 -15.52 4.44
N ILE A 93 32.27 -14.44 4.81
CA ILE A 93 31.73 -13.07 4.78
C ILE A 93 31.35 -12.68 3.35
N MET A 94 32.20 -12.96 2.36
CA MET A 94 31.90 -12.66 0.95
C MET A 94 30.64 -13.40 0.47
N LEU A 95 30.45 -14.66 0.85
CA LEU A 95 29.24 -15.42 0.53
C LEU A 95 28.00 -14.88 1.26
N ALA A 96 28.15 -14.47 2.52
CA ALA A 96 27.07 -13.84 3.27
C ALA A 96 26.68 -12.48 2.67
N GLN A 97 27.66 -11.69 2.24
CA GLN A 97 27.47 -10.40 1.56
C GLN A 97 26.75 -10.57 0.22
N ASN A 98 27.21 -11.48 -0.66
CA ASN A 98 26.54 -11.74 -1.94
C ASN A 98 25.04 -12.09 -1.76
N ARG A 99 24.70 -12.85 -0.70
CA ARG A 99 23.30 -13.17 -0.38
C ARG A 99 22.52 -12.01 0.22
N GLN A 100 23.20 -11.10 0.92
CA GLN A 100 22.59 -9.88 1.42
C GLN A 100 22.28 -8.94 0.25
N ASP A 101 23.25 -8.72 -0.64
CA ASP A 101 23.10 -7.90 -1.84
C ASP A 101 21.98 -8.42 -2.76
N ASP A 102 21.85 -9.74 -2.93
CA ASP A 102 20.75 -10.35 -3.68
C ASP A 102 19.38 -10.04 -3.06
N ARG A 103 19.26 -10.12 -1.73
CA ARG A 103 18.01 -9.78 -1.00
C ARG A 103 17.70 -8.29 -1.07
N ASP A 104 18.71 -7.45 -0.90
CA ASP A 104 18.58 -6.00 -0.94
C ASP A 104 18.18 -5.54 -2.35
N ARG A 105 18.71 -6.19 -3.39
CA ARG A 105 18.28 -5.96 -4.78
C ARG A 105 16.81 -6.30 -5.00
N VAL A 106 16.36 -7.48 -4.57
CA VAL A 106 14.94 -7.87 -4.73
C VAL A 106 14.02 -6.92 -3.98
N THR A 107 14.41 -6.53 -2.77
CA THR A 107 13.65 -5.57 -1.97
C THR A 107 13.56 -4.21 -2.67
N ALA A 108 14.68 -3.71 -3.21
CA ALA A 108 14.73 -2.46 -3.95
C ALA A 108 13.89 -2.50 -5.24
N GLU A 109 13.90 -3.62 -5.97
CA GLU A 109 13.05 -3.81 -7.16
C GLU A 109 11.55 -3.79 -6.79
N GLN A 110 11.17 -4.47 -5.69
CA GLN A 110 9.79 -4.46 -5.19
C GLN A 110 9.35 -3.07 -4.73
N ASP A 111 10.21 -2.34 -4.02
CA ASP A 111 9.90 -0.99 -3.56
C ASP A 111 9.73 -0.02 -4.73
N ARG A 112 10.54 -0.14 -5.79
CA ARG A 112 10.34 0.63 -7.03
C ARG A 112 8.99 0.33 -7.67
N GLN A 113 8.63 -0.94 -7.82
CA GLN A 113 7.31 -1.32 -8.39
C GLN A 113 6.15 -0.81 -7.54
N ARG A 114 6.27 -0.86 -6.21
CA ARG A 114 5.26 -0.31 -5.29
C ARG A 114 5.14 1.21 -5.43
N ALA A 115 6.27 1.92 -5.54
CA ALA A 115 6.28 3.37 -5.74
C ALA A 115 5.61 3.76 -7.06
N GLU A 116 5.89 3.05 -8.16
CA GLU A 116 5.23 3.27 -9.46
C GLU A 116 3.72 3.04 -9.38
N ARG A 117 3.27 1.98 -8.72
CA ARG A 117 1.84 1.71 -8.51
C ARG A 117 1.17 2.78 -7.66
N ASN A 118 1.79 3.19 -6.56
CA ASN A 118 1.27 4.24 -5.69
C ASN A 118 1.14 5.59 -6.44
N LEU A 119 2.10 5.90 -7.31
CA LEU A 119 2.04 7.09 -8.15
C LEU A 119 0.85 6.99 -9.12
N ALA A 120 0.69 5.86 -9.82
CA ALA A 120 -0.44 5.63 -10.72
C ALA A 120 -1.80 5.71 -10.00
N ASP A 121 -1.91 5.12 -8.81
CA ASP A 121 -3.12 5.19 -7.98
C ASP A 121 -3.42 6.63 -7.55
N THR A 122 -2.38 7.40 -7.19
CA THR A 122 -2.52 8.82 -6.83
C THR A 122 -2.98 9.65 -8.02
N GLU A 123 -2.43 9.42 -9.21
CA GLU A 123 -2.86 10.10 -10.44
C GLU A 123 -4.31 9.74 -10.80
N PHE A 124 -4.68 8.47 -10.66
CA PHE A 124 -6.05 8.00 -10.88
C PHE A 124 -7.02 8.68 -9.93
N LEU A 125 -6.76 8.63 -8.62
CA LEU A 125 -7.60 9.27 -7.60
C LEU A 125 -7.69 10.78 -7.83
N THR A 126 -6.61 11.45 -8.22
CA THR A 126 -6.61 12.88 -8.53
C THR A 126 -7.53 13.20 -9.71
N ARG A 127 -7.50 12.36 -10.76
CA ARG A 127 -8.38 12.51 -11.93
C ARG A 127 -9.84 12.27 -11.57
N GLU A 128 -10.12 11.23 -10.79
CA GLU A 128 -11.47 10.92 -10.30
C GLU A 128 -12.02 12.05 -9.42
N ILE A 129 -11.20 12.60 -8.52
CA ILE A 129 -11.59 13.75 -7.69
C ILE A 129 -11.89 14.98 -8.56
N ALA A 130 -11.09 15.23 -9.60
CA ALA A 130 -11.36 16.33 -10.53
C ALA A 130 -12.67 16.14 -11.31
N ALA A 131 -12.95 14.92 -11.78
CA ALA A 131 -14.19 14.56 -12.45
C ALA A 131 -15.40 14.69 -11.51
N LEU A 132 -15.29 14.17 -10.29
CA LEU A 132 -16.31 14.27 -9.25
C LEU A 132 -16.59 15.74 -8.91
N ARG A 133 -15.54 16.57 -8.78
CA ARG A 133 -15.69 18.01 -8.53
C ARG A 133 -16.46 18.71 -9.65
N LEU A 134 -16.19 18.36 -10.91
CA LEU A 134 -16.90 18.94 -12.05
C LEU A 134 -18.39 18.54 -12.02
N ALA A 135 -18.68 17.25 -11.83
CA ALA A 135 -20.05 16.75 -11.71
C ALA A 135 -20.82 17.37 -10.53
N MET A 136 -20.15 17.57 -9.38
CA MET A 136 -20.74 18.24 -8.22
C MET A 136 -21.00 19.73 -8.49
N ASN A 137 -20.15 20.41 -9.27
CA ASN A 137 -20.34 21.81 -9.61
C ASN A 137 -21.62 22.00 -10.43
N ASP A 138 -21.88 21.12 -11.40
CA ASP A 138 -23.10 21.17 -12.23
C ASP A 138 -24.38 20.97 -11.41
N VAL A 139 -24.39 20.03 -10.44
CA VAL A 139 -25.57 19.73 -9.61
C VAL A 139 -25.79 20.76 -8.48
N ALA A 140 -24.71 21.38 -7.98
CA ALA A 140 -24.78 22.35 -6.87
C ALA A 140 -24.72 23.82 -7.33
N THR A 141 -24.86 24.10 -8.64
CA THR A 141 -24.84 25.48 -9.10
C THR A 141 -26.05 26.24 -8.53
N ARG A 142 -25.79 27.43 -7.97
CA ARG A 142 -26.78 28.34 -7.38
C ARG A 142 -28.02 28.51 -8.25
N ASP A 143 -27.87 28.47 -9.57
CA ASP A 143 -28.98 28.65 -10.51
C ASP A 143 -29.88 27.42 -10.65
N PHE A 144 -29.36 26.19 -10.49
CA PHE A 144 -30.18 24.97 -10.42
C PHE A 144 -30.96 24.91 -9.10
N VAL A 145 -30.27 25.14 -7.96
CA VAL A 145 -30.95 25.20 -6.66
C VAL A 145 -31.97 26.34 -6.64
N ARG A 146 -31.67 27.47 -7.28
CA ARG A 146 -32.61 28.59 -7.42
C ARG A 146 -33.76 28.29 -8.37
N SER A 147 -33.56 27.53 -9.45
CA SER A 147 -34.64 27.14 -10.36
C SER A 147 -35.58 26.16 -9.66
N GLU A 148 -35.07 25.12 -9.01
CA GLU A 148 -35.88 24.17 -8.23
C GLU A 148 -36.65 24.88 -7.11
N MET A 149 -35.99 25.77 -6.36
CA MET A 149 -36.66 26.59 -5.35
C MET A 149 -37.73 27.50 -5.97
N ARG A 150 -37.48 28.09 -7.15
CA ARG A 150 -38.48 28.92 -7.84
C ARG A 150 -39.66 28.10 -8.33
N ASP A 151 -39.42 26.92 -8.88
CA ASP A 151 -40.45 26.06 -9.45
C ASP A 151 -41.37 25.54 -8.34
N LEU A 152 -40.79 25.06 -7.23
CA LEU A 152 -41.56 24.68 -6.03
C LEU A 152 -42.34 25.86 -5.44
N LEU A 153 -41.76 27.06 -5.37
CA LEU A 153 -42.47 28.25 -4.91
C LEU A 153 -43.61 28.65 -5.85
N MET A 154 -43.42 28.54 -7.17
CA MET A 154 -44.46 28.83 -8.15
C MET A 154 -45.59 27.81 -8.06
N GLU A 155 -45.27 26.54 -7.85
CA GLU A 155 -46.26 25.48 -7.63
C GLU A 155 -47.12 25.78 -6.41
N ILE A 156 -46.51 26.05 -5.25
CA ILE A 156 -47.22 26.37 -4.01
C ILE A 156 -48.11 27.62 -4.19
N VAL A 157 -47.60 28.68 -4.83
CA VAL A 157 -48.38 29.91 -5.07
C VAL A 157 -49.54 29.66 -6.04
N ALA A 158 -49.35 28.82 -7.05
CA ALA A 158 -50.42 28.44 -7.98
C ALA A 158 -51.52 27.64 -7.26
N GLU A 159 -51.12 26.70 -6.39
CA GLU A 159 -52.04 25.90 -5.59
C GLU A 159 -52.86 26.77 -4.63
N GLU A 160 -52.22 27.69 -3.89
CA GLU A 160 -52.89 28.70 -3.06
C GLU A 160 -53.93 29.52 -3.84
N ARG A 161 -53.56 30.01 -5.05
CA ARG A 161 -54.49 30.77 -5.91
C ARG A 161 -55.69 29.93 -6.34
N ASN A 162 -55.47 28.67 -6.69
CA ASN A 162 -56.53 27.75 -7.08
C ASN A 162 -57.48 27.48 -5.90
N LEU A 163 -56.94 27.28 -4.69
CA LEU A 163 -57.73 27.10 -3.47
C LEU A 163 -58.58 28.35 -3.15
N ILE A 164 -57.99 29.54 -3.24
CA ILE A 164 -58.71 30.81 -3.03
C ILE A 164 -59.82 31.00 -4.07
N GLN A 165 -59.55 30.71 -5.35
CA GLN A 165 -60.56 30.78 -6.40
C GLN A 165 -61.70 29.78 -6.18
N ALA A 166 -61.39 28.54 -5.79
CA ALA A 166 -62.39 27.55 -5.45
C ALA A 166 -63.25 27.99 -4.26
N ALA A 167 -62.65 28.57 -3.22
CA ALA A 167 -63.38 29.11 -2.07
C ALA A 167 -64.28 30.30 -2.46
N ALA A 168 -63.80 31.20 -3.32
CA ALA A 168 -64.58 32.33 -3.82
C ALA A 168 -65.77 31.88 -4.69
N GLN A 169 -65.57 30.86 -5.54
CA GLN A 169 -66.64 30.27 -6.34
C GLN A 169 -67.72 29.65 -5.45
N GLN A 170 -67.31 28.89 -4.43
CA GLN A 170 -68.24 28.31 -3.47
C GLN A 170 -69.05 29.41 -2.75
N GLN A 171 -68.40 30.48 -2.29
CA GLN A 171 -69.10 31.60 -1.65
C GLN A 171 -70.10 32.28 -2.59
N ALA A 172 -69.75 32.47 -3.86
CA ALA A 172 -70.66 33.04 -4.85
C ALA A 172 -71.88 32.15 -5.10
N GLU A 173 -71.68 30.83 -5.20
CA GLU A 173 -72.79 29.87 -5.33
C GLU A 173 -73.69 29.85 -4.08
N PHE A 174 -73.13 29.93 -2.88
CA PHE A 174 -73.91 30.02 -1.64
C PHE A 174 -74.70 31.32 -1.57
N ALA A 175 -74.10 32.45 -1.91
CA ALA A 175 -74.79 33.74 -1.94
C ALA A 175 -75.94 33.76 -2.96
N GLN A 176 -75.74 33.15 -4.15
CA GLN A 176 -76.80 33.00 -5.14
C GLN A 176 -77.93 32.11 -4.65
N ARG A 177 -77.61 30.96 -4.03
CA ARG A 177 -78.62 30.08 -3.44
C ARG A 177 -79.41 30.78 -2.34
N GLN A 178 -78.75 31.56 -1.48
CA GLN A 178 -79.41 32.31 -0.44
C GLN A 178 -80.33 33.40 -1.01
N ALA A 179 -79.86 34.18 -1.99
CA ALA A 179 -80.69 35.16 -2.68
C ALA A 179 -81.91 34.53 -3.39
N GLN A 180 -81.76 33.33 -3.95
CA GLN A 180 -82.88 32.58 -4.54
C GLN A 180 -83.88 32.11 -3.48
N LEU A 181 -83.39 31.62 -2.34
CA LEU A 181 -84.24 31.21 -1.21
C LEU A 181 -85.01 32.40 -0.62
N ASP A 182 -84.35 33.54 -0.44
CA ASP A 182 -84.97 34.77 0.05
C ASP A 182 -86.02 35.30 -0.94
N ALA A 183 -85.74 35.26 -2.25
CA ALA A 183 -86.70 35.61 -3.29
C ALA A 183 -87.91 34.66 -3.32
N GLN A 184 -87.70 33.34 -3.12
CA GLN A 184 -88.80 32.38 -2.98
C GLN A 184 -89.64 32.62 -1.73
N GLN A 185 -89.03 32.97 -0.60
CA GLN A 185 -89.75 33.29 0.63
C GLN A 185 -90.58 34.58 0.50
N GLN A 186 -90.05 35.61 -0.17
CA GLN A 186 -90.80 36.83 -0.46
C GLN A 186 -92.01 36.56 -1.35
N LEU A 187 -91.84 35.76 -2.41
CA LEU A 187 -92.94 35.33 -3.29
C LEU A 187 -94.01 34.53 -2.55
N ASN A 188 -93.62 33.72 -1.56
CA ASN A 188 -94.54 32.93 -0.77
C ASN A 188 -95.32 33.79 0.26
N ASN A 189 -94.66 34.76 0.90
CA ASN A 189 -95.34 35.69 1.81
C ASN A 189 -96.31 36.64 1.09
N THR A 190 -95.99 37.09 -0.13
CA THR A 190 -96.92 37.94 -0.93
C THR A 190 -98.17 37.21 -1.42
N ASN A 191 -98.19 35.87 -1.41
CA ASN A 191 -99.37 35.08 -1.76
C ASN A 191 -100.25 34.74 -0.54
N ASN A 192 -99.86 35.14 0.67
CA ASN A 192 -100.52 34.77 1.91
C ASN A 192 -101.16 35.96 2.67
N ASP A 193 -101.13 37.17 2.07
CA ASP A 193 -101.88 38.37 2.47
C ASP A 193 -102.93 38.71 1.38
#